data_AF-A0A6L3AZ49-F1
#
_entry.id   AF-A0A6L3AZ49-F1
#
_cell.length_a   1.000
_cell.length_b   1.000
_cell.length_c   1.000
_cell.angle_alpha   90.00
_cell.angle_beta   90.00
_cell.angle_gamma   90.00
#
_symmetry.space_group_name_H-M   'P 1'
#
loop_
_entity.id
_entity.type
_entity.pdbx_description
1 polymer ?
#
loop_
_entity_poly.entity_id
_entity_poly.type
_entity_poly.pdbx_seq_one_letter_code
_entity_poly.pdbx_strand_id
1 'polypeptide(L)'
;MAVSRADLFRGRFRSEPARPQTPSAAPQALEARIGAACLSYIGTDCRMCGDHCDRGAIRFRPLGRGRWLPIVEEGGCSGCGDCVGVCPVKAVTMEAVTA
;
A
#
# COMPACT_ATOMS: atom_id res chain seq x y z
N MET A 1 -28.28 -13.09 4.99
CA MET A 1 -28.27 -11.69 5.44
C MET A 1 -28.34 -10.83 4.19
N ALA A 2 -29.51 -10.23 3.89
CA ALA A 2 -29.69 -9.40 2.70
C ALA A 2 -29.67 -7.93 3.16
N VAL A 3 -28.71 -7.15 2.65
CA VAL A 3 -28.60 -5.72 2.91
C VAL A 3 -29.79 -5.03 2.21
N SER A 4 -30.65 -4.34 2.96
CA SER A 4 -31.81 -3.62 2.40
C SER A 4 -31.41 -2.25 1.87
N ARG A 5 -32.16 -1.72 0.90
CA ARG A 5 -31.96 -0.38 0.34
C ARG A 5 -32.02 0.72 1.41
N ALA A 6 -32.79 0.54 2.48
CA ALA A 6 -32.88 1.48 3.59
C ALA A 6 -31.57 1.56 4.41
N ASP A 7 -30.82 0.45 4.51
CA ASP A 7 -29.57 0.38 5.28
C ASP A 7 -28.42 1.12 4.59
N LEU A 8 -28.42 1.13 3.25
CA LEU A 8 -27.53 1.96 2.43
C LEU A 8 -27.68 3.45 2.74
N PHE A 9 -28.92 3.96 2.71
CA PHE A 9 -29.20 5.39 2.93
C PHE A 9 -28.88 5.86 4.35
N ARG A 10 -28.97 4.97 5.34
CA ARG A 10 -28.65 5.29 6.74
C ARG A 10 -27.17 5.10 7.09
N GLY A 11 -26.32 4.79 6.11
CA GLY A 11 -24.88 4.61 6.33
C GLY A 11 -24.52 3.43 7.23
N ARG A 12 -25.39 2.42 7.36
CA ARG A 12 -25.17 1.25 8.23
C ARG A 12 -24.33 0.15 7.55
N PHE A 13 -23.37 0.55 6.73
CA PHE A 13 -22.39 -0.36 6.17
C PHE A 13 -21.35 -0.70 7.23
N ARG A 14 -21.36 -1.96 7.65
CA ARG A 14 -20.39 -2.49 8.59
C ARG A 14 -19.08 -2.67 7.84
N SER A 15 -18.23 -1.64 7.84
CA SER A 15 -16.82 -1.80 7.47
C SER A 15 -16.20 -2.74 8.49
N GLU A 16 -15.73 -3.90 8.02
CA GLU A 16 -15.00 -4.83 8.87
C GLU A 16 -13.75 -4.10 9.38
N PRO A 17 -13.52 -4.00 10.71
CA PRO A 17 -12.38 -3.25 11.21
C PRO A 17 -11.09 -3.95 10.78
N ALA A 18 -10.18 -3.18 10.17
CA ALA A 18 -8.83 -3.64 9.84
C ALA A 18 -8.20 -4.28 11.08
N ARG A 19 -7.79 -5.54 10.96
CA ARG A 19 -7.19 -6.29 12.06
C ARG A 19 -5.90 -5.56 12.49
N PRO A 20 -5.70 -5.27 13.79
CA PRO A 20 -4.46 -4.64 14.24
C PRO A 20 -3.27 -5.56 13.93
N GLN A 21 -2.38 -5.08 13.08
CA GLN A 21 -1.12 -5.71 12.75
C GLN A 21 -0.07 -5.34 13.79
N THR A 22 0.32 -6.32 14.62
CA THR A 22 1.38 -6.18 15.61
C THR A 22 2.72 -6.02 14.89
N PRO A 23 3.49 -4.93 15.10
CA PRO A 23 4.82 -4.81 14.51
C PRO A 23 5.75 -5.87 15.11
N SER A 24 6.11 -6.85 14.29
CA SER A 24 7.02 -7.93 14.67
C SER A 24 8.45 -7.40 14.71
N ALA A 25 8.96 -7.14 15.90
CA ALA A 25 10.34 -6.75 16.11
C ALA A 25 11.28 -7.98 16.06
N ALA A 26 12.28 -7.91 15.16
CA ALA A 26 13.51 -8.73 14.98
C ALA A 26 13.47 -9.93 14.00
N PRO A 27 14.62 -10.37 13.40
CA PRO A 27 15.87 -9.69 13.04
C PRO A 27 16.19 -9.89 11.54
N GLN A 28 15.48 -9.14 10.69
CA GLN A 28 15.92 -8.56 9.41
C GLN A 28 14.70 -7.77 8.95
N ALA A 29 14.77 -6.44 9.03
CA ALA A 29 13.64 -5.61 8.64
C ALA A 29 13.42 -5.82 7.14
N LEU A 30 12.31 -6.45 6.75
CA LEU A 30 11.91 -6.53 5.35
C LEU A 30 11.18 -5.23 5.00
N GLU A 31 11.61 -4.58 3.92
CA GLU A 31 10.99 -3.35 3.44
C GLU A 31 10.53 -3.52 1.99
N ALA A 32 9.44 -2.84 1.67
CA ALA A 32 8.93 -2.79 0.32
C ALA A 32 9.88 -2.00 -0.59
N ARG A 33 10.13 -2.53 -1.79
CA ARG A 33 10.94 -1.90 -2.82
C ARG A 33 10.15 -1.77 -4.10
N ILE A 34 10.24 -0.60 -4.73
CA ILE A 34 9.44 -0.27 -5.92
C ILE A 34 10.36 -0.18 -7.13
N GLY A 35 10.26 -1.19 -7.99
CA GLY A 35 11.05 -1.35 -9.19
C GLY A 35 10.64 -0.43 -10.34
N ALA A 36 11.51 -0.34 -11.35
CA ALA A 36 11.39 0.58 -12.48
C ALA A 36 10.14 0.37 -13.35
N ALA A 37 9.49 -0.80 -13.27
CA ALA A 37 8.25 -1.09 -14.00
C ALA A 37 7.00 -0.42 -13.41
N CYS A 38 7.12 0.37 -12.33
CA CYS A 38 5.99 1.04 -11.71
C CYS A 38 5.29 1.99 -12.70
N LEU A 39 3.98 1.79 -12.88
CA LEU A 39 3.15 2.58 -13.80
C LEU A 39 3.12 4.09 -13.44
N SER A 40 3.31 4.42 -12.17
CA SER A 40 3.38 5.80 -11.68
C SER A 40 4.56 6.57 -12.26
N TYR A 41 5.64 5.88 -12.65
CA TYR A 41 6.78 6.49 -13.31
C TYR A 41 6.50 6.93 -14.74
N ILE A 42 5.48 6.39 -15.41
CA ILE A 42 5.17 6.66 -16.83
C ILE A 42 3.89 7.46 -17.03
N GLY A 43 3.37 8.09 -15.97
CA GLY A 43 2.24 9.01 -16.07
C GLY A 43 0.86 8.36 -15.90
N THR A 44 0.83 7.07 -15.55
CA THR A 44 -0.41 6.41 -15.13
C THR A 44 -0.64 6.66 -13.64
N ASP A 45 -1.83 7.12 -13.25
CA ASP A 45 -2.17 7.35 -11.84
C ASP A 45 -2.50 6.01 -11.12
N CYS A 46 -1.48 5.18 -10.94
CA CYS A 46 -1.55 3.93 -10.20
C CYS A 46 -1.00 4.15 -8.78
N ARG A 47 -1.81 3.87 -7.75
CA ARG A 47 -1.41 3.99 -6.33
C ARG A 47 -1.78 2.79 -5.46
N MET A 48 -2.18 1.68 -6.09
CA MET A 48 -2.64 0.45 -5.43
C MET A 48 -1.77 0.03 -4.24
N CYS A 49 -0.44 0.06 -4.38
CA CYS A 49 0.45 -0.32 -3.27
C CYS A 49 0.35 0.64 -2.07
N GLY A 50 0.17 1.95 -2.28
CA GLY A 50 -0.04 2.92 -1.21
C GLY A 50 -1.44 2.84 -0.62
N ASP A 51 -2.46 2.62 -1.46
CA ASP A 51 -3.86 2.52 -1.02
C ASP A 51 -4.09 1.28 -0.14
N HIS A 52 -3.33 0.20 -0.38
CA HIS A 52 -3.34 -1.02 0.44
C HIS A 52 -2.23 -1.05 1.51
N CYS A 53 -1.47 0.02 1.67
CA CYS A 53 -0.52 0.12 2.77
C CYS A 53 -1.23 0.69 4.00
N ASP A 54 -1.69 -0.17 4.88
CA ASP A 54 -2.36 0.24 6.13
C ASP A 54 -1.50 1.13 7.03
N ARG A 55 -0.17 0.99 6.95
CA ARG A 55 0.79 1.84 7.67
C ARG A 55 0.97 3.22 7.02
N GLY A 56 0.48 3.42 5.80
CA GLY A 56 0.71 4.64 5.02
C GLY A 56 2.18 4.88 4.67
N ALA A 57 3.01 3.83 4.66
CA ALA A 57 4.46 3.93 4.46
C ALA A 57 4.86 4.26 3.01
N ILE A 58 3.98 4.01 2.04
CA ILE A 58 4.24 4.28 0.62
C ILE A 58 3.58 5.61 0.25
N ARG A 59 4.39 6.62 -0.05
CA ARG A 59 3.98 7.99 -0.41
C ARG A 59 4.23 8.23 -1.90
N PHE A 60 3.42 9.06 -2.53
CA PHE A 60 3.58 9.42 -3.94
C PHE A 60 3.88 10.92 -4.05
N ARG A 61 5.12 11.25 -4.42
CA ARG A 61 5.52 12.64 -4.70
C ARG A 61 5.26 12.98 -6.17
N PRO A 62 4.57 14.09 -6.49
CA PRO A 62 4.37 14.51 -7.87
C PRO A 62 5.72 14.84 -8.54
N LEU A 63 5.95 14.32 -9.74
CA LEU A 63 7.09 14.68 -10.60
C LEU A 63 6.70 15.59 -11.78
N GLY A 64 5.40 15.83 -11.97
CA GLY A 64 4.86 16.57 -13.11
C GLY A 64 4.53 15.67 -14.32
N ARG A 65 3.79 16.22 -15.29
CA ARG A 65 3.30 15.50 -16.49
C ARG A 65 2.57 14.19 -16.16
N GLY A 66 1.80 14.18 -15.07
CA GLY A 66 1.06 13.01 -14.59
C GLY A 66 1.92 11.93 -13.91
N ARG A 67 3.24 12.09 -13.84
CA ARG A 67 4.16 11.13 -13.22
C ARG A 67 4.27 11.36 -11.72
N TRP A 68 4.46 10.27 -10.99
CA TRP A 68 4.62 10.25 -9.54
C TRP A 68 5.82 9.38 -9.16
N LEU A 69 6.59 9.86 -8.19
CA LEU A 69 7.66 9.12 -7.54
C LEU A 69 7.09 8.44 -6.30
N PRO A 70 6.91 7.12 -6.31
CA PRO A 70 6.59 6.40 -5.09
C PRO A 70 7.83 6.31 -4.19
N ILE A 71 7.64 6.54 -2.90
CA ILE A 71 8.68 6.59 -1.87
C ILE A 71 8.20 5.73 -0.70
N VAL A 72 9.06 4.85 -0.23
CA VAL A 72 8.81 4.11 1.01
C VAL A 72 9.50 4.88 2.14
N GLU A 73 8.71 5.30 3.12
CA GLU A 73 9.20 6.05 4.28
C GLU A 73 9.96 5.11 5.22
N GLU A 74 11.20 5.48 5.53
CA GLU A 74 12.09 4.72 6.39
C GLU A 74 11.45 4.47 7.76
N GLY A 75 11.48 3.22 8.23
CA GLY A 75 10.86 2.81 9.49
C GLY A 75 9.31 2.81 9.49
N GLY A 76 8.66 3.25 8.40
CA GLY A 76 7.21 3.20 8.25
C GLY A 76 6.70 1.83 7.79
N CYS A 77 7.51 1.10 7.02
CA CYS A 77 7.17 -0.22 6.49
C CYS A 77 7.27 -1.29 7.60
N SER A 78 6.20 -2.07 7.78
CA SER A 78 6.18 -3.20 8.72
C SER A 78 6.65 -4.53 8.13
N GLY A 79 6.89 -4.57 6.81
CA GLY A 79 7.20 -5.81 6.12
C GLY A 79 6.00 -6.72 5.81
N CYS A 80 4.75 -6.25 5.92
CA CYS A 80 3.55 -7.10 5.76
C CYS A 80 3.38 -7.73 4.37
N GLY A 81 3.83 -7.04 3.31
CA GLY A 81 3.77 -7.55 1.93
C GLY A 81 2.44 -7.35 1.19
N ASP A 82 1.41 -6.72 1.79
CA ASP A 82 0.10 -6.51 1.14
C ASP A 82 0.23 -5.79 -0.22
N CYS A 83 1.13 -4.81 -0.27
CA CYS A 83 1.45 -4.04 -1.47
C CYS A 83 1.96 -4.89 -2.65
N VAL A 84 2.62 -6.03 -2.40
CA VAL A 84 3.12 -6.95 -3.43
C VAL A 84 1.95 -7.63 -4.13
N GLY A 85 0.97 -8.11 -3.36
CA GLY A 85 -0.17 -8.87 -3.87
C GLY A 85 -1.10 -8.04 -4.76
N VAL A 86 -1.21 -6.74 -4.50
CA VAL A 86 -2.11 -5.83 -5.24
C VAL A 86 -1.44 -5.13 -6.43
N CYS A 87 -0.13 -5.30 -6.63
CA CYS A 87 0.59 -4.62 -7.70
C CYS A 87 0.27 -5.28 -9.07
N PRO A 88 -0.44 -4.59 -9.98
CA PRO A 88 -0.90 -5.21 -11.24
C PRO A 88 0.24 -5.59 -12.18
N VAL A 89 1.38 -4.90 -12.06
CA VAL A 89 2.58 -5.11 -12.88
C VAL A 89 3.72 -5.78 -12.10
N LYS A 90 3.47 -6.24 -10.87
CA LYS A 90 4.46 -6.90 -10.00
C LYS A 90 5.77 -6.11 -9.84
N ALA A 91 5.66 -4.78 -9.81
CA ALA A 91 6.80 -3.87 -9.63
C ALA A 91 7.19 -3.67 -8.15
N VAL A 92 6.48 -4.29 -7.20
CA VAL A 92 6.78 -4.19 -5.77
C VAL A 92 7.36 -5.51 -5.27
N THR A 93 8.49 -5.44 -4.57
CA THR A 93 9.17 -6.58 -3.94
C THR A 93 9.37 -6.32 -2.45
N MET A 94 9.65 -7.38 -1.68
CA MET A 94 10.11 -7.26 -0.28
C MET A 94 11.59 -7.61 -0.24
N GLU A 95 12.41 -6.71 0.30
CA GLU A 95 13.86 -6.89 0.39
C GLU A 95 14.32 -6.70 1.82
N ALA A 96 15.38 -7.41 2.21
CA ALA A 96 16.00 -7.23 3.51
C ALA A 96 16.71 -5.87 3.56
N VAL A 97 16.40 -5.07 4.57
CA VAL A 97 17.10 -3.83 4.87
C VAL A 97 18.34 -4.18 5.66
N THR A 98 19.51 -3.90 5.10
CA THR A 98 20.77 -3.89 5.83
C THR A 98 20.88 -2.57 6.56
N ALA A 99 20.87 -2.62 7.90
CA ALA A 99 21.14 -1.48 8.76
C ALA A 99 22.59 -0.98 8.62
#